data_AF-A0A924YYE4-F1
#
_entry.id   AF-A0A924YYE4-F1
#
_cell.length_a   1.000
_cell.length_b   1.000
_cell.length_c   1.000
_cell.angle_alpha   90.00
_cell.angle_beta   90.00
_cell.angle_gamma   90.00
#
_symmetry.space_group_name_H-M   'P 1'
#
loop_
_entity.id
_entity.type
_entity.pdbx_description
1 polymer ?
#
loop_
_entity_poly.entity_id
_entity_poly.type
_entity_poly.pdbx_seq_one_letter_code
_entity_poly.pdbx_strand_id
1 'polypeptide(L)'
;ATKAPDPRAVFQALRPVFNDYVSEIQRSIGYFSSVNREAKITKIVGAGNGFKLAGLQKFLQQNLQYEVERVDNFQALVGDAVLNAPLFQENVLSFVVPYGLALQALKLTRIHTTLLPSEIATARKIRRKKPWAVATAASLLFGLAMSTAGYSNVASSVSVEKFKPAEDKVAALKTLESGHKTSFETAKTENTKLKDAGDKLVTSLDTREMWLEVYRAINECLPRDTGNEQDIEDITLKNRINLKSVTAKKYTEVSKWFDDLKAKQPILDTMILADREKGPAGAGYVFTLVCEHYRDDPTNEAKKSLGFVRSTILGDLDKFEVAQPGSSQPVPVRKLGISHACITAQRPYQKVQYFPRGKKAKAAVAGAAAPKVFGGFPKPTGNPTSTVPNILDGSKKEGGDSESKQIDRTDFTIQFAWVPTPTDKRPAVDPLKPAATAVPVDPAAPANSQVTPTTPAAAVPPTTGAPVANPAIPATTPMPMPPAAKSQ
;
A
#
# COMPACT_ATOMS: atom_id res chain seq x y z
N ALA A 1 -66.00 26.58 -9.15
CA ALA A 1 -66.50 27.72 -9.96
C ALA A 1 -67.93 27.52 -10.46
N THR A 2 -68.29 26.37 -11.04
CA THR A 2 -69.68 26.08 -11.47
C THR A 2 -70.68 25.90 -10.32
N LYS A 3 -70.21 25.68 -9.08
CA LYS A 3 -71.01 25.61 -7.85
C LYS A 3 -70.94 26.89 -6.98
N ALA A 4 -70.39 28.00 -7.51
CA ALA A 4 -70.26 29.24 -6.75
C ALA A 4 -71.58 30.04 -6.77
N PRO A 5 -71.95 30.77 -5.69
CA PRO A 5 -73.20 31.54 -5.61
C PRO A 5 -73.36 32.62 -6.70
N ASP A 6 -72.25 33.18 -7.21
CA ASP A 6 -72.24 34.06 -8.38
C ASP A 6 -71.06 33.74 -9.33
N PRO A 7 -71.29 32.96 -10.40
CA PRO A 7 -70.24 32.60 -11.36
C PRO A 7 -69.81 33.79 -12.24
N ARG A 8 -70.61 34.85 -12.36
CA ARG A 8 -70.27 36.02 -13.20
C ARG A 8 -69.27 36.93 -12.49
N ALA A 9 -69.44 37.18 -11.19
CA ALA A 9 -68.48 37.94 -10.39
C ALA A 9 -67.09 37.26 -10.35
N VAL A 10 -67.06 35.93 -10.21
CA VAL A 10 -65.82 35.15 -10.24
C VAL A 10 -65.14 35.25 -11.62
N PHE A 11 -65.91 35.19 -12.71
CA PHE A 11 -65.37 35.35 -14.06
C PHE A 11 -64.79 36.76 -14.29
N GLN A 12 -65.45 37.80 -13.77
CA GLN A 12 -64.96 39.18 -13.86
C GLN A 12 -63.65 39.38 -13.09
N ALA A 13 -63.52 38.80 -11.90
CA ALA A 13 -62.30 38.85 -11.10
C ALA A 13 -61.13 38.10 -11.76
N LEU A 14 -61.40 37.02 -12.49
CA LEU A 14 -60.39 36.19 -13.17
C LEU A 14 -60.03 36.66 -14.58
N ARG A 15 -60.71 37.70 -15.10
CA ARG A 15 -60.51 38.19 -16.47
C ARG A 15 -59.04 38.56 -16.79
N PRO A 16 -58.26 39.20 -15.90
CA PRO A 16 -56.84 39.46 -16.17
C PRO A 16 -56.05 38.17 -16.42
N VAL A 17 -56.27 37.15 -15.60
CA VAL A 17 -55.61 35.84 -15.73
C VAL A 17 -55.99 35.15 -17.05
N PHE A 18 -57.24 35.28 -17.48
CA PHE A 18 -57.67 34.73 -18.76
C PHE A 18 -57.07 35.47 -19.97
N ASN A 19 -56.87 36.78 -19.89
CA ASN A 19 -56.19 37.54 -20.94
C ASN A 19 -54.72 37.12 -21.08
N ASP A 20 -54.03 36.92 -19.95
CA ASP A 20 -52.65 36.41 -19.94
C ASP A 20 -52.60 34.99 -20.52
N TYR A 21 -53.56 34.13 -20.14
CA TYR A 21 -53.65 32.77 -20.66
C TYR A 21 -53.88 32.73 -22.18
N VAL A 22 -54.76 33.58 -22.72
CA VAL A 22 -54.94 33.73 -24.17
C VAL A 22 -53.64 34.16 -24.84
N SER A 23 -52.93 35.14 -24.27
CA SER A 23 -51.68 35.66 -24.81
C SER A 23 -50.60 34.57 -24.89
N GLU A 24 -50.47 33.74 -23.85
CA GLU A 24 -49.55 32.60 -23.85
C GLU A 24 -49.94 31.49 -24.83
N ILE A 25 -51.25 31.23 -25.01
CA ILE A 25 -51.72 30.28 -26.04
C ILE A 25 -51.41 30.83 -27.44
N GLN A 26 -51.67 32.12 -27.71
CA GLN A 26 -51.35 32.75 -29.00
C GLN A 26 -49.85 32.70 -29.28
N ARG A 27 -49.01 32.95 -28.28
CA ARG A 27 -47.55 32.80 -28.40
C ARG A 27 -47.16 31.37 -28.76
N SER A 28 -47.77 30.37 -28.10
CA SER A 28 -47.51 28.94 -28.36
C SER A 28 -47.95 28.52 -29.77
N ILE A 29 -49.11 28.99 -30.22
CA ILE A 29 -49.61 28.77 -31.59
C ILE A 29 -48.69 29.45 -32.62
N GLY A 30 -48.24 30.68 -32.34
CA GLY A 30 -47.30 31.41 -33.19
C GLY A 30 -45.97 30.67 -33.34
N TYR A 31 -45.41 30.15 -32.24
CA TYR A 31 -44.21 29.32 -32.27
C TYR A 31 -44.43 28.01 -33.03
N PHE A 32 -45.53 27.30 -32.77
CA PHE A 32 -45.84 26.07 -33.50
C PHE A 32 -45.95 26.30 -35.02
N SER A 33 -46.62 27.38 -35.42
CA SER A 33 -46.82 27.75 -36.83
C SER A 33 -45.52 28.19 -37.51
N SER A 34 -44.58 28.79 -36.78
CA SER A 34 -43.28 29.17 -37.34
C SER A 34 -42.36 27.96 -37.59
N VAL A 35 -42.42 26.96 -36.71
CA VAL A 35 -41.66 25.70 -36.82
C VAL A 35 -42.30 24.75 -37.85
N ASN A 36 -43.64 24.66 -37.88
CA ASN A 36 -44.38 23.74 -38.74
C ASN A 36 -45.25 24.50 -39.75
N ARG A 37 -44.60 25.07 -40.78
CA ARG A 37 -45.28 25.93 -41.77
C ARG A 37 -46.39 25.23 -42.57
N GLU A 38 -46.34 23.90 -42.68
CA GLU A 38 -47.31 23.09 -43.44
C GLU A 38 -48.50 22.61 -42.58
N ALA A 39 -48.43 22.72 -41.25
CA ALA A 39 -49.45 22.19 -40.35
C ALA A 39 -50.52 23.24 -40.03
N LYS A 40 -51.77 22.98 -40.42
CA LYS A 40 -52.92 23.82 -40.06
C LYS A 40 -53.62 23.30 -38.81
N ILE A 41 -53.73 24.12 -37.77
CA ILE A 41 -54.51 23.81 -36.56
C ILE A 41 -55.99 23.98 -36.89
N THR A 42 -56.76 22.89 -36.81
CA THR A 42 -58.22 22.92 -37.05
C THR A 42 -59.01 23.13 -35.77
N LYS A 43 -58.55 22.56 -34.65
CA LYS A 43 -59.31 22.47 -33.41
C LYS A 43 -58.38 22.41 -32.19
N ILE A 44 -58.84 23.00 -31.09
CA ILE A 44 -58.19 23.00 -29.79
C ILE A 44 -59.02 22.12 -28.86
N VAL A 45 -58.38 21.13 -28.23
CA VAL A 45 -59.03 20.24 -27.26
C VAL A 45 -58.55 20.61 -25.86
N GLY A 46 -59.50 21.04 -25.01
CA GLY A 46 -59.25 21.37 -23.62
C GLY A 46 -59.21 20.12 -22.74
N ALA A 47 -58.07 19.91 -22.07
CA ALA A 47 -57.86 18.82 -21.11
C ALA A 47 -57.50 19.36 -19.72
N GLY A 48 -57.78 18.57 -18.68
CA GLY A 48 -57.53 18.91 -17.28
C GLY A 48 -58.68 19.65 -16.58
N ASN A 49 -58.68 19.59 -15.25
CA ASN A 49 -59.77 20.14 -14.42
C ASN A 49 -59.97 21.66 -14.56
N GLY A 50 -58.97 22.40 -15.04
CA GLY A 50 -59.10 23.85 -15.31
C GLY A 50 -60.15 24.19 -16.36
N PHE A 51 -60.42 23.29 -17.32
CA PHE A 51 -61.44 23.49 -18.35
C PHE A 51 -62.88 23.27 -17.85
N LYS A 52 -63.08 22.97 -16.56
CA LYS A 52 -64.41 22.93 -15.93
C LYS A 52 -64.95 24.32 -15.59
N LEU A 53 -64.14 25.37 -15.69
CA LEU A 53 -64.56 26.74 -15.41
C LEU A 53 -65.62 27.19 -16.43
N ALA A 54 -66.78 27.62 -15.94
CA ALA A 54 -67.86 28.11 -16.79
C ALA A 54 -67.40 29.36 -17.56
N GLY A 55 -67.73 29.42 -18.86
CA GLY A 55 -67.40 30.55 -19.72
C GLY A 55 -65.99 30.53 -20.32
N LEU A 56 -65.06 29.74 -19.79
CA LEU A 56 -63.67 29.67 -20.29
C LEU A 56 -63.60 29.20 -21.75
N GLN A 57 -64.34 28.14 -22.11
CA GLN A 57 -64.36 27.61 -23.48
C GLN A 57 -64.82 28.66 -24.49
N LYS A 58 -65.93 29.36 -24.20
CA LYS A 58 -66.47 30.41 -25.06
C LYS A 58 -65.52 31.62 -25.14
N PHE A 59 -64.91 31.99 -24.02
CA PHE A 59 -63.93 33.08 -23.96
C PHE A 59 -62.70 32.79 -24.82
N LEU A 60 -62.14 31.58 -24.72
CA LEU A 60 -60.99 31.16 -25.54
C LEU A 60 -61.37 31.11 -27.02
N GLN A 61 -62.53 30.56 -27.38
CA GLN A 61 -62.99 30.50 -28.75
C GLN A 61 -63.16 31.90 -29.39
N GLN A 62 -63.69 32.86 -28.63
CA GLN A 62 -63.86 34.25 -29.10
C GLN A 62 -62.52 34.98 -29.32
N ASN A 63 -61.55 34.81 -28.41
CA ASN A 63 -60.28 35.53 -28.48
C ASN A 63 -59.23 34.85 -29.38
N LEU A 64 -59.28 33.52 -29.51
CA LEU A 64 -58.32 32.76 -30.32
C LEU A 64 -58.80 32.54 -31.76
N GLN A 65 -60.11 32.69 -32.04
CA GLN A 65 -60.72 32.39 -33.34
C GLN A 65 -60.56 30.93 -33.81
N TYR A 66 -60.29 30.01 -32.89
CA TYR A 66 -60.23 28.56 -33.13
C TYR A 66 -61.41 27.85 -32.46
N GLU A 67 -61.84 26.72 -33.01
CA GLU A 67 -62.82 25.86 -32.34
C GLU A 67 -62.19 25.24 -31.10
N VAL A 68 -62.76 25.51 -29.91
CA VAL A 68 -62.32 24.94 -28.64
C VAL A 68 -63.37 23.96 -28.15
N GLU A 69 -63.02 22.68 -28.05
CA GLU A 69 -63.87 21.62 -27.49
C GLU A 69 -63.30 21.12 -26.18
N ARG A 70 -64.18 20.76 -25.24
CA ARG A 70 -63.82 20.14 -23.98
C ARG A 70 -64.05 18.63 -24.05
N VAL A 71 -63.13 17.84 -23.49
CA VAL A 71 -63.32 16.37 -23.42
C VAL A 71 -64.39 16.02 -22.38
N ASP A 72 -65.56 15.59 -22.84
CA ASP A 72 -66.66 15.18 -21.96
C ASP A 72 -66.78 13.65 -21.81
N ASN A 73 -66.32 12.87 -22.79
CA ASN A 73 -66.33 11.40 -22.75
C ASN A 73 -65.15 10.79 -23.54
N PHE A 74 -64.85 9.52 -23.25
CA PHE A 74 -63.89 8.72 -24.01
C PHE A 74 -64.64 7.77 -24.94
N GLN A 75 -64.74 8.11 -26.23
CA GLN A 75 -65.59 7.39 -27.20
C GLN A 75 -65.26 5.89 -27.34
N ALA A 76 -63.98 5.51 -27.13
CA ALA A 76 -63.50 4.14 -27.25
C ALA A 76 -63.42 3.39 -25.89
N LEU A 77 -63.82 4.01 -24.79
CA LEU A 77 -63.77 3.38 -23.46
C LEU A 77 -65.03 2.55 -23.22
N VAL A 78 -64.84 1.26 -22.92
CA VAL A 78 -65.92 0.32 -22.60
C VAL A 78 -65.70 -0.23 -21.19
N GLY A 79 -66.71 -0.17 -20.33
CA GLY A 79 -66.66 -0.73 -18.97
C GLY A 79 -67.60 -0.04 -17.99
N ASP A 80 -68.71 -0.71 -17.66
CA ASP A 80 -69.81 -0.15 -16.85
C ASP A 80 -69.37 0.25 -15.43
N ALA A 81 -68.48 -0.53 -14.83
CA ALA A 81 -67.95 -0.27 -13.48
C ALA A 81 -67.14 1.04 -13.38
N VAL A 82 -66.43 1.44 -14.44
CA VAL A 82 -65.59 2.65 -14.45
C VAL A 82 -66.39 3.85 -14.95
N LEU A 83 -67.24 3.66 -15.95
CA LEU A 83 -68.07 4.73 -16.52
C LEU A 83 -69.13 5.25 -15.53
N ASN A 84 -69.63 4.38 -14.62
CA ASN A 84 -70.59 4.77 -13.58
C ASN A 84 -69.94 5.23 -12.28
N ALA A 85 -68.61 5.16 -12.16
CA ALA A 85 -67.92 5.58 -10.95
C ALA A 85 -68.01 7.11 -10.79
N PRO A 86 -68.55 7.64 -9.68
CA PRO A 86 -68.69 9.09 -9.48
C PRO A 86 -67.36 9.84 -9.61
N LEU A 87 -66.26 9.24 -9.12
CA LEU A 87 -64.92 9.80 -9.22
C LEU A 87 -64.44 9.96 -10.66
N PHE A 88 -64.83 9.05 -11.55
CA PHE A 88 -64.46 9.08 -12.96
C PHE A 88 -65.28 10.13 -13.71
N GLN A 89 -66.60 10.14 -13.53
CA GLN A 89 -67.50 11.12 -14.15
C GLN A 89 -67.16 12.55 -13.73
N GLU A 90 -66.88 12.75 -12.43
CA GLU A 90 -66.52 14.07 -11.94
C GLU A 90 -65.17 14.56 -12.47
N ASN A 91 -64.23 13.68 -12.82
CA ASN A 91 -62.85 14.05 -13.19
C ASN A 91 -62.42 13.62 -14.59
N VAL A 92 -63.37 13.36 -15.51
CA VAL A 92 -63.10 12.84 -16.86
C VAL A 92 -61.98 13.60 -17.60
N LEU A 93 -61.93 14.93 -17.46
CA LEU A 93 -60.91 15.80 -18.07
C LEU A 93 -59.49 15.55 -17.57
N SER A 94 -59.32 15.05 -16.35
CA SER A 94 -58.00 14.73 -15.77
C SER A 94 -57.53 13.32 -16.13
N PHE A 95 -58.42 12.47 -16.61
CA PHE A 95 -58.10 11.09 -16.97
C PHE A 95 -57.45 10.94 -18.35
N VAL A 96 -57.31 12.02 -19.13
CA VAL A 96 -56.68 11.98 -20.47
C VAL A 96 -55.26 11.39 -20.40
N VAL A 97 -54.47 11.78 -19.40
CA VAL A 97 -53.08 11.29 -19.23
C VAL A 97 -53.04 9.84 -18.74
N PRO A 98 -53.71 9.45 -17.63
CA PRO A 98 -53.79 8.06 -17.21
C PRO A 98 -54.36 7.11 -18.26
N TYR A 99 -55.37 7.56 -19.02
CA TYR A 99 -55.97 6.76 -20.10
C TYR A 99 -54.95 6.50 -21.22
N GLY A 100 -54.19 7.52 -21.63
CA GLY A 100 -53.08 7.34 -22.58
C GLY A 100 -52.02 6.35 -22.10
N LEU A 101 -51.64 6.41 -20.82
CA LEU A 101 -50.69 5.46 -20.21
C LEU A 101 -51.23 4.03 -20.17
N ALA A 102 -52.53 3.86 -19.90
CA ALA A 102 -53.19 2.56 -19.94
C ALA A 102 -53.20 1.98 -21.36
N LEU A 103 -53.54 2.79 -22.37
CA LEU A 103 -53.47 2.38 -23.78
C LEU A 103 -52.04 2.00 -24.20
N GLN A 104 -51.03 2.73 -23.70
CA GLN A 104 -49.63 2.42 -23.95
C GLN A 104 -49.22 1.09 -23.29
N ALA A 105 -49.71 0.80 -22.07
CA ALA A 105 -49.48 -0.47 -21.39
C ALA A 105 -50.15 -1.65 -22.13
N LEU A 106 -51.33 -1.42 -22.72
CA LEU A 106 -52.05 -2.38 -23.57
C LEU A 106 -51.47 -2.50 -24.98
N LYS A 107 -50.47 -1.69 -25.33
CA LYS A 107 -49.84 -1.61 -26.66
C LYS A 107 -50.81 -1.25 -27.80
N LEU A 108 -51.83 -0.46 -27.50
CA LEU A 108 -52.79 0.03 -28.50
C LEU A 108 -52.39 1.39 -29.10
N THR A 109 -51.39 2.07 -28.52
CA THR A 109 -50.87 3.35 -29.01
C THR A 109 -49.91 3.16 -30.19
N ARG A 110 -49.87 4.10 -31.14
CA ARG A 110 -48.92 4.07 -32.25
C ARG A 110 -47.46 4.22 -31.80
N ILE A 111 -47.23 4.93 -30.71
CA ILE A 111 -45.90 5.20 -30.16
C ILE A 111 -45.71 4.34 -28.91
N HIS A 112 -44.62 3.59 -28.88
CA HIS A 112 -44.17 2.84 -27.70
C HIS A 112 -42.78 3.33 -27.34
N THR A 113 -42.70 4.20 -26.33
CA THR A 113 -41.43 4.62 -25.75
C THR A 113 -41.36 4.17 -24.30
N THR A 114 -40.20 3.65 -23.88
CA THR A 114 -39.96 3.26 -22.49
C THR A 114 -38.61 3.80 -22.08
N LEU A 115 -38.58 4.59 -21.01
CA LEU A 115 -37.36 5.10 -20.40
C LEU A 115 -36.82 4.17 -19.31
N LEU A 116 -37.44 3.00 -19.11
CA LEU A 116 -36.94 2.00 -18.18
C LEU A 116 -35.62 1.40 -18.71
N PRO A 117 -34.53 1.45 -17.93
CA PRO A 117 -33.29 0.77 -18.25
C PRO A 117 -33.53 -0.72 -18.53
N SER A 118 -32.82 -1.25 -19.53
CA SER A 118 -33.00 -2.61 -20.02
C SER A 118 -32.70 -3.66 -18.95
N GLU A 119 -31.85 -3.30 -17.99
CA GLU A 119 -31.38 -4.07 -16.85
C GLU A 119 -32.52 -4.30 -15.85
N ILE A 120 -33.32 -3.27 -15.60
CA ILE A 120 -34.48 -3.36 -14.69
C ILE A 120 -35.60 -4.17 -15.37
N ALA A 121 -35.79 -3.99 -16.67
CA ALA A 121 -36.78 -4.74 -17.43
C ALA A 121 -36.44 -6.25 -17.50
N THR A 122 -35.16 -6.58 -17.71
CA THR A 122 -34.68 -7.97 -17.70
C THR A 122 -34.70 -8.56 -16.30
N ALA A 123 -34.29 -7.82 -15.26
CA ALA A 123 -34.36 -8.29 -13.87
C ALA A 123 -35.80 -8.63 -13.44
N ARG A 124 -36.80 -7.84 -13.83
CA ARG A 124 -38.22 -8.18 -13.58
C ARG A 124 -38.68 -9.42 -14.33
N LYS A 125 -38.29 -9.57 -15.59
CA LYS A 125 -38.59 -10.77 -16.40
C LYS A 125 -37.95 -12.02 -15.78
N ILE A 126 -36.70 -11.93 -15.33
CA ILE A 126 -35.98 -13.01 -14.66
C ILE A 126 -36.67 -13.35 -13.35
N ARG A 127 -36.94 -12.36 -12.47
CA ARG A 127 -37.62 -12.59 -11.18
C ARG A 127 -38.98 -13.29 -11.35
N ARG A 128 -39.75 -12.95 -12.39
CA ARG A 128 -41.02 -13.62 -12.71
C ARG A 128 -40.83 -15.08 -13.14
N LYS A 129 -39.71 -15.41 -13.77
CA LYS A 129 -39.39 -16.76 -14.27
C LYS A 129 -38.60 -17.63 -13.29
N LYS A 130 -38.00 -17.06 -12.23
CA LYS A 130 -37.26 -17.80 -11.19
C LYS A 130 -37.98 -19.03 -10.64
N PRO A 131 -39.27 -19.00 -10.24
CA PRO A 131 -39.92 -20.20 -9.67
C PRO A 131 -40.05 -21.32 -10.71
N TRP A 132 -40.35 -20.96 -11.96
CA TRP A 132 -40.42 -21.93 -13.06
C TRP A 132 -39.04 -22.50 -13.43
N ALA A 133 -38.00 -21.67 -13.41
CA ALA A 133 -36.64 -22.13 -13.65
C ALA A 133 -36.16 -23.13 -12.57
N VAL A 134 -36.52 -22.89 -11.30
CA VAL A 134 -36.23 -23.80 -10.19
C VAL A 134 -36.99 -25.12 -10.35
N ALA A 135 -38.28 -25.07 -10.73
CA ALA A 135 -39.07 -26.27 -10.98
C ALA A 135 -38.51 -27.11 -12.15
N THR A 136 -38.08 -26.48 -13.24
CA THR A 136 -37.44 -27.19 -14.37
C THR A 136 -36.08 -27.78 -13.99
N ALA A 137 -35.28 -27.07 -13.20
CA ALA A 137 -33.98 -27.59 -12.75
C ALA A 137 -34.15 -28.76 -11.78
N ALA A 138 -35.10 -28.67 -10.84
CA ALA A 138 -35.39 -29.74 -9.89
C ALA A 138 -35.93 -31.00 -10.58
N SER A 139 -36.83 -30.86 -11.56
CA SER A 139 -37.35 -31.99 -12.32
C SER A 139 -36.28 -32.66 -13.18
N LEU A 140 -35.38 -31.89 -13.80
CA LEU A 140 -34.22 -32.44 -14.53
C LEU A 140 -33.30 -33.24 -13.59
N LEU A 141 -32.94 -32.67 -12.43
CA LEU A 141 -32.08 -33.33 -11.46
C LEU A 141 -32.72 -34.60 -10.90
N PHE A 142 -34.03 -34.58 -10.66
CA PHE A 142 -34.78 -35.75 -10.20
C PHE A 142 -34.81 -36.86 -11.25
N GLY A 143 -35.02 -36.53 -12.52
CA GLY A 143 -34.97 -37.50 -13.62
C GLY A 143 -33.58 -38.13 -13.77
N LEU A 144 -32.52 -37.32 -13.69
CA LEU A 144 -31.14 -37.80 -13.73
C LEU A 144 -30.82 -38.70 -12.53
N ALA A 145 -31.25 -38.32 -11.33
CA ALA A 145 -31.03 -39.10 -10.11
C ALA A 145 -31.74 -40.46 -10.15
N MET A 146 -32.99 -40.51 -10.65
CA MET A 146 -33.68 -41.79 -10.85
C MET A 146 -32.96 -42.67 -11.88
N SER A 147 -32.49 -42.08 -12.97
CA SER A 147 -31.76 -42.80 -14.01
C SER A 147 -30.48 -43.42 -13.45
N THR A 148 -29.66 -42.65 -12.74
CA THR A 148 -28.42 -43.17 -12.15
C THR A 148 -28.68 -44.18 -11.04
N ALA A 149 -29.71 -43.99 -10.21
CA ALA A 149 -30.10 -44.99 -9.20
C ALA A 149 -30.52 -46.32 -9.85
N GLY A 150 -31.28 -46.28 -10.96
CA GLY A 150 -31.66 -47.47 -11.72
C GLY A 150 -30.46 -48.22 -12.28
N TYR A 151 -29.52 -47.51 -12.93
CA TYR A 151 -28.28 -48.13 -13.45
C TYR A 151 -27.37 -48.64 -12.33
N SER A 152 -27.31 -47.96 -11.19
CA SER A 152 -26.50 -48.36 -10.03
C SER A 152 -27.00 -49.66 -9.40
N ASN A 153 -28.33 -49.83 -9.27
CA ASN A 153 -28.92 -51.06 -8.74
C ASN A 153 -28.69 -52.27 -9.65
N VAL A 154 -28.72 -52.09 -10.98
CA VAL A 154 -28.37 -53.16 -11.91
C VAL A 154 -26.89 -53.49 -11.80
N ALA A 155 -26.01 -52.48 -11.78
CA ALA A 155 -24.57 -52.69 -11.68
C ALA A 155 -24.14 -53.40 -10.38
N SER A 156 -24.76 -53.09 -9.23
CA SER A 156 -24.45 -53.72 -7.95
C SER A 156 -24.83 -55.20 -7.89
N SER A 157 -25.85 -55.62 -8.64
CA SER A 157 -26.30 -57.02 -8.68
C SER A 157 -25.37 -57.95 -9.48
N VAL A 158 -24.64 -57.41 -10.47
CA VAL A 158 -23.76 -58.20 -11.35
C VAL A 158 -22.28 -58.11 -10.95
N SER A 159 -21.90 -57.14 -10.11
CA SER A 159 -20.48 -56.87 -9.82
C SER A 159 -19.87 -57.81 -8.78
N VAL A 160 -20.64 -58.28 -7.81
CA VAL A 160 -20.07 -58.94 -6.62
C VAL A 160 -19.40 -60.28 -6.98
N GLU A 161 -20.00 -61.14 -7.80
CA GLU A 161 -19.37 -62.44 -8.14
C GLU A 161 -18.25 -62.32 -9.18
N LYS A 162 -18.39 -61.44 -10.18
CA LYS A 162 -17.41 -61.31 -11.27
C LYS A 162 -16.15 -60.54 -10.85
N PHE A 163 -16.27 -59.59 -9.92
CA PHE A 163 -15.16 -58.73 -9.50
C PHE A 163 -14.57 -59.07 -8.13
N LYS A 164 -15.13 -60.02 -7.37
CA LYS A 164 -14.58 -60.46 -6.07
C LYS A 164 -13.06 -60.70 -6.07
N PRO A 165 -12.47 -61.44 -7.03
CA PRO A 165 -11.03 -61.66 -7.05
C PRO A 165 -10.21 -60.39 -7.32
N ALA A 166 -10.79 -59.40 -8.01
CA ALA A 166 -10.16 -58.10 -8.24
C ALA A 166 -10.33 -57.19 -7.01
N GLU A 167 -11.49 -57.21 -6.36
CA GLU A 167 -11.76 -56.50 -5.10
C GLU A 167 -10.84 -56.99 -3.97
N ASP A 168 -10.62 -58.31 -3.85
CA ASP A 168 -9.69 -58.88 -2.87
C ASP A 168 -8.24 -58.42 -3.09
N LYS A 169 -7.80 -58.32 -4.36
CA LYS A 169 -6.48 -57.76 -4.70
C LYS A 169 -6.38 -56.27 -4.41
N VAL A 170 -7.44 -55.51 -4.70
CA VAL A 170 -7.51 -54.07 -4.38
C VAL A 170 -7.54 -53.85 -2.87
N ALA A 171 -8.24 -54.70 -2.12
CA ALA A 171 -8.27 -54.66 -0.66
C ALA A 171 -6.87 -54.94 -0.08
N ALA A 172 -6.18 -55.99 -0.56
CA ALA A 172 -4.81 -56.29 -0.16
C ALA A 172 -3.84 -55.13 -0.49
N LEU A 173 -3.96 -54.54 -1.69
CA LEU A 173 -3.15 -53.39 -2.09
C LEU A 173 -3.45 -52.16 -1.25
N LYS A 174 -4.72 -51.92 -0.90
CA LYS A 174 -5.13 -50.81 -0.02
C LYS A 174 -4.61 -50.98 1.41
N THR A 175 -4.57 -52.21 1.92
CA THR A 175 -3.92 -52.50 3.21
C THR A 175 -2.42 -52.18 3.14
N LEU A 176 -1.75 -52.59 2.07
CA LEU A 176 -0.33 -52.32 1.84
C LEU A 176 -0.04 -50.81 1.68
N GLU A 177 -0.87 -50.11 0.92
CA GLU A 177 -0.82 -48.65 0.75
C GLU A 177 -1.03 -47.94 2.09
N SER A 178 -2.03 -48.34 2.88
CA SER A 178 -2.29 -47.75 4.19
C SER A 178 -1.13 -47.96 5.16
N GLY A 179 -0.48 -49.13 5.11
CA GLY A 179 0.73 -49.42 5.87
C GLY A 179 1.88 -48.51 5.47
N HIS A 180 2.21 -48.43 4.17
CA HIS A 180 3.28 -47.56 3.68
C HIS A 180 3.01 -46.08 3.92
N LYS A 181 1.76 -45.62 3.79
CA LYS A 181 1.36 -44.25 4.11
C LYS A 181 1.59 -43.93 5.58
N THR A 182 1.25 -44.85 6.47
CA THR A 182 1.47 -44.68 7.92
C THR A 182 2.97 -44.64 8.24
N SER A 183 3.77 -45.53 7.66
CA SER A 183 5.23 -45.52 7.83
C SER A 183 5.85 -44.23 7.27
N PHE A 184 5.39 -43.76 6.11
CA PHE A 184 5.85 -42.53 5.50
C PHE A 184 5.52 -41.30 6.36
N GLU A 185 4.28 -41.15 6.82
CA GLU A 185 3.90 -40.02 7.67
C GLU A 185 4.63 -40.05 9.02
N THR A 186 4.90 -41.24 9.58
CA THR A 186 5.74 -41.40 10.78
C THR A 186 7.16 -40.90 10.51
N ALA A 187 7.82 -41.41 9.47
CA ALA A 187 9.20 -41.03 9.12
C ALA A 187 9.31 -39.54 8.74
N LYS A 188 8.31 -38.99 8.05
CA LYS A 188 8.21 -37.57 7.73
C LYS A 188 8.08 -36.72 8.98
N THR A 189 7.28 -37.15 9.95
CA THR A 189 7.12 -36.46 11.23
C THR A 189 8.43 -36.47 12.03
N GLU A 190 9.13 -37.61 12.07
CA GLU A 190 10.44 -37.71 12.72
C GLU A 190 11.50 -36.86 12.03
N ASN A 191 11.57 -36.89 10.70
CA ASN A 191 12.49 -36.06 9.94
C ASN A 191 12.21 -34.56 10.16
N THR A 192 10.94 -34.16 10.23
CA THR A 192 10.56 -32.77 10.54
C THR A 192 11.04 -32.38 11.94
N LYS A 193 10.84 -33.22 12.95
CA LYS A 193 11.36 -32.98 14.31
C LYS A 193 12.89 -32.87 14.36
N LEU A 194 13.60 -33.73 13.63
CA LEU A 194 15.07 -33.70 13.54
C LEU A 194 15.56 -32.45 12.84
N LYS A 195 14.90 -32.02 11.76
CA LYS A 195 15.18 -30.75 11.10
C LYS A 195 14.94 -29.58 12.04
N ASP A 196 13.80 -29.52 12.72
CA ASP A 196 13.51 -28.46 13.69
C ASP A 196 14.54 -28.41 14.83
N ALA A 197 15.02 -29.58 15.29
CA ALA A 197 16.09 -29.66 16.28
C ALA A 197 17.43 -29.18 15.71
N GLY A 198 17.77 -29.59 14.48
CA GLY A 198 18.94 -29.12 13.75
C GLY A 198 18.93 -27.60 13.56
N ASP A 199 17.82 -27.05 13.09
CA ASP A 199 17.63 -25.61 12.88
C ASP A 199 17.80 -24.84 14.20
N LYS A 200 17.23 -25.33 15.31
CA LYS A 200 17.45 -24.71 16.63
C LYS A 200 18.92 -24.69 17.07
N LEU A 201 19.70 -25.70 16.70
CA LEU A 201 21.14 -25.76 17.02
C LEU A 201 21.99 -24.90 16.08
N VAL A 202 21.62 -24.83 14.80
CA VAL A 202 22.42 -24.18 13.74
C VAL A 202 22.04 -22.71 13.54
N THR A 203 20.84 -22.26 13.93
CA THR A 203 20.39 -20.86 13.81
C THR A 203 21.34 -19.81 14.40
N SER A 204 22.17 -20.18 15.38
CA SER A 204 23.19 -19.28 15.93
C SER A 204 24.35 -19.01 14.96
N LEU A 205 24.63 -19.92 14.03
CA LEU A 205 25.70 -19.79 13.04
C LEU A 205 25.30 -18.82 11.93
N ASP A 206 24.12 -18.99 11.35
CA ASP A 206 23.63 -18.14 10.25
C ASP A 206 23.34 -16.70 10.71
N THR A 207 22.95 -16.53 11.97
CA THR A 207 22.64 -15.20 12.53
C THR A 207 23.87 -14.46 13.05
N ARG A 208 25.02 -15.13 13.24
CA ARG A 208 26.24 -14.54 13.81
C ARG A 208 26.79 -13.42 12.95
N GLU A 209 26.82 -13.60 11.63
CA GLU A 209 27.33 -12.60 10.70
C GLU A 209 26.52 -11.30 10.79
N MET A 210 25.20 -11.41 10.88
CA MET A 210 24.30 -10.26 11.00
C MET A 210 24.57 -9.43 12.26
N TRP A 211 24.90 -10.06 13.39
CA TRP A 211 25.31 -9.32 14.59
C TRP A 211 26.60 -8.53 14.37
N LEU A 212 27.60 -9.13 13.72
CA LEU A 212 28.86 -8.46 13.40
C LEU A 212 28.64 -7.29 12.43
N GLU A 213 27.74 -7.45 11.46
CA GLU A 213 27.36 -6.37 10.54
C GLU A 213 26.68 -5.20 11.27
N VAL A 214 25.79 -5.45 12.23
CA VAL A 214 25.18 -4.37 13.04
C VAL A 214 26.24 -3.65 13.87
N TYR A 215 27.16 -4.38 14.51
CA TYR A 215 28.25 -3.73 15.24
C TYR A 215 29.17 -2.92 14.32
N ARG A 216 29.45 -3.42 13.11
CA ARG A 216 30.19 -2.68 12.08
C ARG A 216 29.44 -1.42 11.65
N ALA A 217 28.13 -1.50 11.44
CA ALA A 217 27.28 -0.36 11.11
C ALA A 217 27.30 0.70 12.22
N ILE A 218 27.09 0.30 13.48
CA ILE A 218 27.18 1.22 14.64
C ILE A 218 28.55 1.91 14.67
N ASN A 219 29.63 1.16 14.46
CA ASN A 219 30.99 1.70 14.49
C ASN A 219 31.31 2.63 13.30
N GLU A 220 30.64 2.45 12.17
CA GLU A 220 30.80 3.30 10.99
C GLU A 220 29.96 4.58 11.07
N CYS A 221 28.83 4.54 11.79
CA CYS A 221 28.03 5.74 12.12
C CYS A 221 28.69 6.64 13.17
N LEU A 222 29.76 6.20 13.84
CA LEU A 222 30.49 7.05 14.79
C LEU A 222 31.36 8.07 14.03
N PRO A 223 31.36 9.35 14.45
CA PRO A 223 32.14 10.38 13.78
C PRO A 223 33.65 10.13 13.95
N ARG A 224 34.42 10.46 12.90
CA ARG A 224 35.88 10.35 12.85
C ARG A 224 36.48 11.65 12.31
N ASP A 225 37.55 12.12 12.94
CA ASP A 225 38.31 13.27 12.46
C ASP A 225 39.11 12.89 11.21
N THR A 226 39.05 13.70 10.14
CA THR A 226 39.75 13.42 8.87
C THR A 226 40.60 14.60 8.39
N GLY A 227 41.74 14.29 7.76
CA GLY A 227 42.69 15.31 7.28
C GLY A 227 43.12 16.25 8.40
N ASN A 228 43.02 17.56 8.14
CA ASN A 228 43.42 18.64 9.06
C ASN A 228 42.67 18.63 10.41
N GLU A 229 41.54 17.92 10.52
CA GLU A 229 40.82 17.81 11.79
C GLU A 229 41.55 16.91 12.81
N GLN A 230 42.48 16.05 12.37
CA GLN A 230 43.24 15.17 13.25
C GLN A 230 44.27 15.92 14.10
N ASP A 231 44.75 17.05 13.60
CA ASP A 231 45.76 17.89 14.24
C ASP A 231 45.17 18.83 15.32
N ILE A 232 43.84 18.86 15.44
CA ILE A 232 43.17 19.67 16.48
C ILE A 232 43.50 19.09 17.85
N GLU A 233 44.14 19.86 18.71
CA GLU A 233 44.46 19.41 20.08
C GLU A 233 43.26 19.56 21.04
N ASP A 234 42.42 20.59 20.84
CA ASP A 234 41.29 20.88 21.74
C ASP A 234 40.20 19.79 21.66
N ILE A 235 39.89 19.20 22.81
CA ILE A 235 38.90 18.12 22.93
C ILE A 235 37.48 18.60 22.60
N THR A 236 37.17 19.88 22.80
CA THR A 236 35.84 20.42 22.51
C THR A 236 35.58 20.59 21.01
N LEU A 237 36.63 20.56 20.20
CA LEU A 237 36.57 20.70 18.75
C LEU A 237 36.86 19.39 18.00
N LYS A 238 36.95 18.25 18.71
CA LYS A 238 37.10 16.93 18.10
C LYS A 238 35.74 16.31 17.78
N ASN A 239 35.62 15.71 16.59
CA ASN A 239 34.44 14.98 16.16
C ASN A 239 34.47 13.55 16.73
N ARG A 240 34.34 13.41 18.05
CA ARG A 240 34.41 12.11 18.73
C ARG A 240 33.23 11.87 19.65
N ILE A 241 32.70 10.65 19.60
CA ILE A 241 31.66 10.15 20.50
C ILE A 241 32.19 8.89 21.17
N ASN A 242 32.12 8.84 22.49
CA ASN A 242 32.49 7.67 23.27
C ASN A 242 31.24 6.82 23.54
N LEU A 243 31.28 5.55 23.14
CA LEU A 243 30.23 4.58 23.40
C LEU A 243 30.53 3.84 24.70
N LYS A 244 29.74 4.10 25.75
CA LYS A 244 29.92 3.48 27.09
C LYS A 244 29.34 2.08 27.15
N SER A 245 28.19 1.86 26.54
CA SER A 245 27.55 0.55 26.50
C SER A 245 26.64 0.39 25.29
N VAL A 246 26.55 -0.85 24.82
CA VAL A 246 25.63 -1.32 23.79
C VAL A 246 24.82 -2.45 24.38
N THR A 247 23.51 -2.29 24.47
CA THR A 247 22.61 -3.37 24.92
C THR A 247 21.55 -3.64 23.86
N ALA A 248 21.18 -4.90 23.66
CA ALA A 248 20.16 -5.31 22.71
C ALA A 248 19.07 -6.09 23.44
N LYS A 249 17.80 -5.69 23.26
CA LYS A 249 16.65 -6.38 23.85
C LYS A 249 15.77 -6.94 22.73
N LYS A 250 15.48 -8.25 22.80
CA LYS A 250 14.60 -8.92 21.84
C LYS A 250 13.14 -8.60 22.12
N TYR A 251 12.37 -8.32 21.08
CA TYR A 251 10.93 -8.15 21.12
C TYR A 251 10.26 -9.12 20.15
N THR A 252 9.14 -9.72 20.57
CA THR A 252 8.30 -10.51 19.66
C THR A 252 7.66 -9.63 18.59
N GLU A 253 7.31 -8.40 18.96
CA GLU A 253 6.84 -7.34 18.07
C GLU A 253 7.49 -6.02 18.48
N VAL A 254 8.33 -5.45 17.60
CA VAL A 254 9.04 -4.19 17.89
C VAL A 254 8.08 -2.99 17.95
N SER A 255 6.88 -3.12 17.37
CA SER A 255 5.84 -2.09 17.42
C SER A 255 5.46 -1.71 18.85
N LYS A 256 5.49 -2.64 19.81
CA LYS A 256 5.18 -2.37 21.22
C LYS A 256 6.14 -1.34 21.84
N TRP A 257 7.43 -1.43 21.51
CA TRP A 257 8.41 -0.44 21.94
C TRP A 257 8.14 0.94 21.30
N PHE A 258 7.75 0.97 20.03
CA PHE A 258 7.43 2.22 19.35
C PHE A 258 6.15 2.87 19.91
N ASP A 259 5.14 2.07 20.29
CA ASP A 259 3.92 2.56 20.92
C ASP A 259 4.21 3.24 22.27
N ASP A 260 5.13 2.69 23.08
CA ASP A 260 5.59 3.33 24.32
C ASP A 260 6.29 4.68 24.08
N LEU A 261 6.90 4.87 22.90
CA LEU A 261 7.54 6.13 22.52
C LEU A 261 6.55 7.18 22.00
N LYS A 262 5.39 6.77 21.46
CA LYS A 262 4.36 7.71 20.97
C LYS A 262 3.85 8.67 22.04
N ALA A 263 3.86 8.25 23.30
CA ALA A 263 3.50 9.11 24.43
C ALA A 263 4.54 10.19 24.76
N LYS A 264 5.74 10.14 24.15
CA LYS A 264 6.89 10.99 24.45
C LYS A 264 7.31 11.83 23.24
N GLN A 265 6.54 12.88 22.96
CA GLN A 265 6.74 13.76 21.81
C GLN A 265 8.20 14.25 21.61
N PRO A 266 8.95 14.67 22.66
CA PRO A 266 10.33 15.13 22.48
C PRO A 266 11.29 14.07 21.92
N ILE A 267 11.00 12.78 22.13
CA ILE A 267 11.79 11.67 21.59
C ILE A 267 11.43 11.43 20.13
N LEU A 268 10.13 11.41 19.81
CA LEU A 268 9.64 11.28 18.43
C LEU A 268 10.20 12.40 17.55
N ASP A 269 10.33 13.61 18.09
CA ASP A 269 10.88 14.76 17.38
C ASP A 269 12.36 14.62 16.98
N THR A 270 13.05 13.58 17.47
CA THR A 270 14.41 13.25 17.04
C THR A 270 14.48 12.24 15.90
N MET A 271 13.39 11.51 15.61
CA MET A 271 13.33 10.54 14.49
C MET A 271 13.11 11.26 13.15
N ILE A 272 13.42 10.61 12.03
CA ILE A 272 12.99 11.10 10.71
C ILE A 272 11.46 11.01 10.55
N LEU A 273 10.89 11.88 9.71
CA LEU A 273 9.43 11.96 9.51
C LEU A 273 8.81 10.62 9.06
N ALA A 274 9.46 9.91 8.14
CA ALA A 274 8.95 8.63 7.63
C ALA A 274 8.79 7.55 8.71
N ASP A 275 9.73 7.49 9.65
CA ASP A 275 9.72 6.52 10.76
C ASP A 275 8.76 6.94 11.88
N ARG A 276 8.41 8.24 11.98
CA ARG A 276 7.35 8.70 12.90
C ARG A 276 5.97 8.25 12.45
N GLU A 277 5.72 8.28 11.14
CA GLU A 277 4.42 7.96 10.57
C GLU A 277 4.18 6.45 10.47
N LYS A 278 5.23 5.67 10.19
CA LYS A 278 5.17 4.22 10.01
C LYS A 278 6.01 3.53 11.07
N GLY A 279 5.37 2.94 12.07
CA GLY A 279 6.07 2.18 13.11
C GLY A 279 6.75 0.91 12.58
N PRO A 280 7.77 0.39 13.30
CA PRO A 280 8.45 -0.84 12.92
C PRO A 280 7.51 -2.04 13.09
N ALA A 281 7.61 -3.03 12.21
CA ALA A 281 6.79 -4.23 12.22
C ALA A 281 7.64 -5.51 12.33
N GLY A 282 7.08 -6.52 12.99
CA GLY A 282 7.68 -7.85 13.12
C GLY A 282 8.59 -8.02 14.34
N ALA A 283 9.13 -9.23 14.47
CA ALA A 283 10.06 -9.61 15.52
C ALA A 283 11.46 -9.03 15.24
N GLY A 284 12.08 -8.49 16.28
CA GLY A 284 13.38 -7.83 16.13
C GLY A 284 14.01 -7.48 17.47
N TYR A 285 15.02 -6.63 17.41
CA TYR A 285 15.80 -6.18 18.56
C TYR A 285 15.73 -4.67 18.67
N VAL A 286 15.68 -4.15 19.89
CA VAL A 286 15.90 -2.73 20.15
C VAL A 286 17.28 -2.58 20.75
N PHE A 287 18.14 -1.82 20.09
CA PHE A 287 19.45 -1.45 20.61
C PHE A 287 19.34 -0.20 21.45
N THR A 288 20.06 -0.17 22.56
CA THR A 288 20.25 1.01 23.40
C THR A 288 21.74 1.30 23.49
N LEU A 289 22.13 2.46 22.97
CA LEU A 289 23.49 2.98 22.98
C LEU A 289 23.60 4.07 24.04
N VAL A 290 24.44 3.88 25.06
CA VAL A 290 24.74 4.93 26.04
C VAL A 290 26.05 5.59 25.63
N CYS A 291 25.98 6.89 25.35
CA CYS A 291 27.07 7.64 24.75
C CYS A 291 27.43 8.89 25.56
N GLU A 292 28.65 9.38 25.37
CA GLU A 292 29.07 10.71 25.81
C GLU A 292 29.92 11.40 24.72
N HIS A 293 29.88 12.72 24.66
CA HIS A 293 30.79 13.51 23.84
C HIS A 293 31.14 14.84 24.51
N TYR A 294 32.23 15.45 24.04
CA TYR A 294 32.76 16.73 24.52
C TYR A 294 32.69 17.84 23.46
N ARG A 295 32.19 17.52 22.26
CA ARG A 295 32.06 18.49 21.15
C ARG A 295 31.15 19.67 21.55
N ASP A 296 31.72 20.87 21.53
CA ASP A 296 31.03 22.14 21.74
C ASP A 296 31.69 23.22 20.87
N ASP A 297 31.01 23.59 19.79
CA ASP A 297 31.43 24.64 18.86
C ASP A 297 30.53 25.87 19.05
N PRO A 298 31.06 27.00 19.54
CA PRO A 298 30.25 28.19 19.79
C PRO A 298 29.74 28.86 18.51
N THR A 299 30.32 28.53 17.36
CA THR A 299 30.02 29.18 16.07
C THR A 299 28.98 28.41 15.26
N ASN A 300 28.82 27.10 15.52
CA ASN A 300 27.98 26.23 14.71
C ASN A 300 27.07 25.35 15.59
N GLU A 301 25.77 25.66 15.59
CA GLU A 301 24.77 24.91 16.36
C GLU A 301 24.68 23.42 15.96
N ALA A 302 24.94 23.08 14.69
CA ALA A 302 24.96 21.69 14.23
C ALA A 302 26.18 20.90 14.71
N LYS A 303 27.21 21.58 15.22
CA LYS A 303 28.40 20.99 15.85
C LYS A 303 28.44 21.24 17.35
N LYS A 304 27.30 21.56 17.94
CA LYS A 304 27.15 21.81 19.37
C LYS A 304 26.20 20.80 19.98
N SER A 305 26.63 20.14 21.06
CA SER A 305 25.74 19.34 21.93
C SER A 305 24.85 18.36 21.14
N LEU A 306 23.52 18.42 21.30
CA LEU A 306 22.59 17.57 20.54
C LEU A 306 22.61 17.81 19.04
N GLY A 307 22.93 19.02 18.57
CA GLY A 307 23.09 19.30 17.15
C GLY A 307 24.16 18.41 16.53
N PHE A 308 25.28 18.22 17.25
CA PHE A 308 26.34 17.30 16.83
C PHE A 308 25.88 15.85 16.79
N VAL A 309 25.13 15.39 17.81
CA VAL A 309 24.58 14.02 17.84
C VAL A 309 23.60 13.80 16.68
N ARG A 310 22.74 14.78 16.39
CA ARG A 310 21.76 14.73 15.29
C ARG A 310 22.43 14.70 13.92
N SER A 311 23.45 15.52 13.71
CA SER A 311 24.13 15.65 12.41
C SER A 311 25.12 14.51 12.12
N THR A 312 25.60 13.81 13.16
CA THR A 312 26.55 12.69 13.04
C THR A 312 25.86 11.35 13.21
N ILE A 313 25.96 10.71 14.37
CA ILE A 313 25.54 9.34 14.61
C ILE A 313 24.06 9.10 14.31
N LEU A 314 23.17 10.03 14.66
CA LEU A 314 21.74 9.86 14.40
C LEU A 314 21.45 9.98 12.90
N GLY A 315 22.00 11.02 12.25
CA GLY A 315 21.89 11.21 10.81
C GLY A 315 22.52 10.08 9.99
N ASP A 316 23.61 9.48 10.47
CA ASP A 316 24.26 8.34 9.82
C ASP A 316 23.49 7.03 10.04
N LEU A 317 22.84 6.84 11.20
CA LEU A 317 21.93 5.72 11.44
C LEU A 317 20.70 5.74 10.52
N ASP A 318 20.32 6.93 10.05
CA ASP A 318 19.21 7.12 9.11
C ASP A 318 19.62 6.95 7.63
N LYS A 319 20.91 6.79 7.32
CA LYS A 319 21.36 6.58 5.93
C LYS A 319 21.19 5.13 5.50
N PHE A 320 20.98 4.93 4.20
CA PHE A 320 20.86 3.59 3.62
C PHE A 320 22.17 2.79 3.72
N GLU A 321 23.27 3.44 3.35
CA GLU A 321 24.65 2.96 3.50
C GLU A 321 25.53 4.14 3.95
N VAL A 322 26.56 3.85 4.76
CA VAL A 322 27.51 4.83 5.28
C VAL A 322 28.91 4.45 4.85
N ALA A 323 29.67 5.42 4.34
CA ALA A 323 31.08 5.25 4.01
C ALA A 323 31.89 6.35 4.70
N GLN A 324 32.68 5.99 5.72
CA GLN A 324 33.65 6.92 6.29
C GLN A 324 34.91 6.98 5.41
N PRO A 325 35.66 8.08 5.45
CA PRO A 325 36.92 8.17 4.74
C PRO A 325 37.89 7.06 5.19
N GLY A 326 38.41 6.30 4.22
CA GLY A 326 39.26 5.12 4.47
C GLY A 326 38.51 3.78 4.52
N SER A 327 37.17 3.76 4.47
CA SER A 327 36.42 2.53 4.23
C SER A 327 36.52 2.11 2.75
N SER A 328 36.79 0.83 2.50
CA SER A 328 36.94 0.30 1.14
C SER A 328 35.60 0.05 0.44
N GLN A 329 34.53 -0.14 1.21
CA GLN A 329 33.17 -0.41 0.73
C GLN A 329 32.15 0.28 1.64
N PRO A 330 31.05 0.82 1.08
CA PRO A 330 29.97 1.39 1.87
C PRO A 330 29.36 0.32 2.78
N VAL A 331 29.18 0.66 4.06
CA VAL A 331 28.62 -0.23 5.07
C VAL A 331 27.09 -0.08 5.05
N PRO A 332 26.33 -1.16 4.87
CA PRO A 332 24.87 -1.08 4.92
C PRO A 332 24.40 -0.74 6.34
N VAL A 333 23.49 0.22 6.48
CA VAL A 333 22.92 0.61 7.78
C VAL A 333 21.42 0.32 7.77
N ARG A 334 20.57 1.19 7.19
CA ARG A 334 19.14 0.87 7.06
C ARG A 334 18.87 -0.34 6.18
N LYS A 335 19.79 -0.65 5.26
CA LYS A 335 19.75 -1.87 4.44
C LYS A 335 19.90 -3.17 5.26
N LEU A 336 20.47 -3.11 6.47
CA LEU A 336 20.50 -4.22 7.44
C LEU A 336 19.20 -4.34 8.25
N GLY A 337 18.27 -3.40 8.09
CA GLY A 337 17.02 -3.32 8.85
C GLY A 337 17.13 -2.48 10.13
N ILE A 338 18.18 -1.67 10.27
CA ILE A 338 18.24 -0.61 11.28
C ILE A 338 17.23 0.49 10.91
N SER A 339 16.42 0.94 11.86
CA SER A 339 15.40 1.97 11.62
C SER A 339 14.97 2.63 12.94
N HIS A 340 14.20 3.72 12.85
CA HIS A 340 13.59 4.38 14.00
C HIS A 340 14.61 4.82 15.06
N ALA A 341 15.76 5.35 14.62
CA ALA A 341 16.76 5.85 15.54
C ALA A 341 16.26 7.13 16.25
N CYS A 342 16.40 7.18 17.57
CA CYS A 342 15.94 8.30 18.38
C CYS A 342 16.81 8.52 19.61
N ILE A 343 16.78 9.74 20.15
CA ILE A 343 17.46 10.08 21.42
C ILE A 343 16.43 9.97 22.55
N THR A 344 16.60 8.99 23.43
CA THR A 344 15.61 8.67 24.48
C THR A 344 15.87 9.33 25.82
N ALA A 345 17.13 9.64 26.11
CA ALA A 345 17.51 10.35 27.32
C ALA A 345 18.65 11.32 27.03
N GLN A 346 18.56 12.49 27.64
CA GLN A 346 19.61 13.50 27.67
C GLN A 346 19.86 13.86 29.14
N ARG A 347 21.13 13.85 29.55
CA ARG A 347 21.50 14.47 30.84
C ARG A 347 21.89 15.92 30.59
N PRO A 348 21.59 16.84 31.52
CA PRO A 348 22.07 18.22 31.44
C PRO A 348 23.60 18.26 31.37
N TYR A 349 24.14 19.31 30.77
CA TYR A 349 25.59 19.50 30.61
C TYR A 349 26.30 19.28 31.94
N GLN A 350 27.26 18.35 31.94
CA GLN A 350 28.12 18.15 33.09
C GLN A 350 29.43 18.88 32.83
N LYS A 351 29.72 19.88 33.66
CA LYS A 351 31.03 20.53 33.64
C LYS A 351 32.07 19.56 34.19
N VAL A 352 32.97 19.11 33.34
CA VAL A 352 34.06 18.20 33.69
C VAL A 352 35.37 18.98 33.69
N GLN A 353 36.17 18.79 34.74
CA GLN A 353 37.49 19.38 34.82
C GLN A 353 38.46 18.59 33.93
N TYR A 354 38.85 19.18 32.81
CA TYR A 354 39.79 18.63 31.85
C TYR A 354 41.19 19.15 32.12
N PHE A 355 42.16 18.24 32.05
CA PHE A 355 43.57 18.52 32.25
C PHE A 355 44.30 18.13 30.97
N PRO A 356 44.51 19.06 30.02
CA PRO A 356 45.14 18.76 28.73
C PRO A 356 46.52 18.09 28.87
N ARG A 357 47.25 18.41 29.95
CA ARG A 357 48.59 17.87 30.26
C ARG A 357 48.60 16.83 31.39
N GLY A 358 47.43 16.30 31.76
CA GLY A 358 47.27 15.33 32.84
C GLY A 358 47.16 15.97 34.24
N LYS A 359 46.55 15.23 35.18
CA LYS A 359 46.47 15.63 36.59
C LYS A 359 47.84 15.43 37.24
N LYS A 360 48.33 16.41 38.02
CA LYS A 360 49.50 16.19 38.88
C LYS A 360 49.19 15.03 39.83
N ALA A 361 50.08 14.04 39.91
CA ALA A 361 49.96 12.98 40.89
C ALA A 361 49.96 13.61 42.30
N LYS A 362 48.94 13.32 43.11
CA LYS A 362 49.01 13.65 44.54
C LYS A 362 50.16 12.82 45.11
N ALA A 363 51.16 13.48 45.68
CA ALA A 363 52.25 12.79 46.38
C ALA A 363 51.61 11.88 47.46
N ALA A 364 51.81 10.58 47.31
CA ALA A 364 51.36 9.61 48.30
C ALA A 364 52.18 9.82 49.57
N VAL A 365 51.51 10.18 50.67
CA VAL A 365 52.12 10.17 52.00
C VAL A 365 52.40 8.71 52.35
N ALA A 366 53.69 8.36 52.43
CA ALA A 366 54.14 7.01 52.77
C ALA A 366 53.86 6.73 54.25
N GLY A 367 52.77 6.02 54.54
CA GLY A 367 52.50 5.36 55.81
C GLY A 367 52.44 3.84 55.58
N ALA A 368 53.41 3.13 56.14
CA ALA A 368 53.71 1.73 55.88
C ALA A 368 52.63 0.74 56.36
N ALA A 369 52.37 -0.29 55.55
CA ALA A 369 52.22 -1.69 56.00
C ALA A 369 52.03 -2.61 54.77
N ALA A 370 52.93 -3.57 54.58
CA ALA A 370 52.80 -4.64 53.60
C ALA A 370 52.49 -5.97 54.30
N PRO A 371 51.76 -6.89 53.65
CA PRO A 371 51.93 -8.32 53.90
C PRO A 371 52.43 -9.10 52.66
N LYS A 372 53.10 -10.21 52.99
CA LYS A 372 53.97 -11.11 52.19
C LYS A 372 53.23 -12.15 51.32
N VAL A 373 53.70 -12.40 50.09
CA VAL A 373 54.39 -13.61 49.51
C VAL A 373 53.58 -14.90 49.27
N PHE A 374 53.60 -15.40 48.01
CA PHE A 374 53.87 -16.80 47.55
C PHE A 374 53.69 -16.86 46.01
N GLY A 375 54.45 -17.53 45.12
CA GLY A 375 55.63 -18.41 45.13
C GLY A 375 55.86 -18.96 43.68
N GLY A 376 57.07 -19.41 43.33
CA GLY A 376 57.32 -20.33 42.18
C GLY A 376 58.32 -19.89 41.10
N PHE A 377 59.59 -20.32 41.24
CA PHE A 377 60.69 -20.32 40.24
C PHE A 377 60.61 -21.59 39.32
N PRO A 378 61.39 -21.79 38.21
CA PRO A 378 62.79 -21.38 38.01
C PRO A 378 63.25 -20.91 36.62
N LYS A 379 64.49 -20.39 36.61
CA LYS A 379 65.30 -19.86 35.50
C LYS A 379 66.13 -21.00 34.82
N PRO A 380 66.59 -20.81 33.58
CA PRO A 380 68.03 -20.97 33.29
C PRO A 380 68.54 -19.87 32.34
N THR A 381 69.48 -19.00 32.78
CA THR A 381 70.94 -19.01 32.53
C THR A 381 71.39 -18.55 31.13
N GLY A 382 72.11 -17.43 31.10
CA GLY A 382 72.91 -16.96 29.96
C GLY A 382 73.07 -15.42 29.95
N ASN A 383 74.23 -14.93 30.37
CA ASN A 383 74.75 -13.55 30.16
C ASN A 383 76.24 -13.74 29.78
N PRO A 384 77.01 -12.76 29.24
CA PRO A 384 76.70 -11.35 28.95
C PRO A 384 77.20 -10.85 27.57
N THR A 385 76.77 -9.68 27.09
CA THR A 385 77.65 -8.69 26.41
C THR A 385 76.96 -7.36 26.14
N SER A 386 77.77 -6.29 26.24
CA SER A 386 77.61 -4.88 25.80
C SER A 386 76.71 -3.92 26.58
N THR A 387 77.29 -3.42 27.68
CA THR A 387 77.62 -2.02 28.01
C THR A 387 76.90 -0.82 27.35
N VAL A 388 76.32 0.01 28.25
CA VAL A 388 76.16 1.50 28.34
C VAL A 388 75.31 2.33 27.36
N PRO A 389 74.80 3.52 27.77
CA PRO A 389 74.54 4.05 29.13
C PRO A 389 73.15 4.72 29.31
N ASN A 390 72.72 4.77 30.57
CA ASN A 390 71.68 5.66 31.07
C ASN A 390 72.16 7.12 30.99
N ILE A 391 71.62 7.90 30.04
CA ILE A 391 71.73 9.36 30.03
C ILE A 391 70.38 9.89 30.50
N LEU A 392 70.35 10.24 31.79
CA LEU A 392 69.51 11.32 32.29
C LEU A 392 69.86 12.57 31.46
N ASP A 393 69.00 12.93 30.52
CA ASP A 393 68.91 14.32 30.10
C ASP A 393 67.78 14.99 30.89
N GLY A 394 68.21 15.89 31.75
CA GLY A 394 67.35 16.74 32.55
C GLY A 394 66.68 17.76 31.66
N SER A 395 65.50 17.42 31.15
CA SER A 395 64.52 18.46 30.84
C SER A 395 63.67 18.69 32.09
N LYS A 396 64.12 19.64 32.93
CA LYS A 396 63.18 20.46 33.72
C LYS A 396 62.13 20.97 32.72
N LYS A 397 60.96 20.34 32.65
CA LYS A 397 59.78 21.05 32.16
C LYS A 397 59.37 21.97 33.29
N GLU A 398 59.83 23.20 33.13
CA GLU A 398 59.33 24.41 33.76
C GLU A 398 57.83 24.32 34.03
N GLY A 399 57.44 24.94 35.14
CA GLY A 399 56.07 25.03 35.58
C GLY A 399 55.19 25.62 34.48
N GLY A 400 54.49 24.75 33.76
CA GLY A 400 53.17 25.08 33.25
C GLY A 400 52.21 24.89 34.41
N ASP A 401 51.47 25.94 34.75
CA ASP A 401 50.30 25.81 35.60
C ASP A 401 49.49 24.58 35.16
N SER A 402 49.01 23.80 36.11
CA SER A 402 48.01 22.77 35.82
C SER A 402 46.70 23.48 35.49
N GLU A 403 46.67 24.14 34.34
CA GLU A 403 45.55 24.83 33.76
C GLU A 403 44.47 23.79 33.52
N SER A 404 43.53 23.73 34.45
CA SER A 404 42.35 22.91 34.31
C SER A 404 41.30 23.71 33.57
N LYS A 405 40.88 23.23 32.39
CA LYS A 405 39.77 23.82 31.64
C LYS A 405 38.48 23.13 32.09
N GLN A 406 37.45 23.89 32.41
CA GLN A 406 36.10 23.32 32.52
C GLN A 406 35.57 23.12 31.10
N ILE A 407 35.24 21.88 30.76
CA ILE A 407 34.62 21.54 29.48
C ILE A 407 33.24 20.95 29.73
N ASP A 408 32.33 21.18 28.80
CA ASP A 408 30.99 20.63 28.88
C ASP A 408 30.98 19.21 28.30
N ARG A 409 30.46 18.27 29.10
CA ARG A 409 30.20 16.89 28.66
C ARG A 409 28.71 16.70 28.45
N THR A 410 28.36 16.16 27.29
CA THR A 410 26.99 15.78 26.95
C THR A 410 26.86 14.27 27.03
N ASP A 411 26.05 13.78 27.98
CA ASP A 411 25.68 12.36 28.07
C ASP A 411 24.29 12.16 27.45
N PHE A 412 24.16 11.18 26.55
CA PHE A 412 22.90 10.91 25.86
C PHE A 412 22.72 9.41 25.59
N THR A 413 21.48 9.00 25.41
CA THR A 413 21.12 7.62 25.08
C THR A 413 20.38 7.59 23.74
N ILE A 414 20.85 6.76 22.82
CA ILE A 414 20.16 6.48 21.55
C ILE A 414 19.48 5.13 21.64
N GLN A 415 18.27 5.04 21.09
CA GLN A 415 17.64 3.75 20.80
C GLN A 415 17.26 3.66 19.32
N PHE A 416 17.40 2.47 18.76
CA PHE A 416 16.93 2.17 17.41
C PHE A 416 16.42 0.73 17.33
N ALA A 417 15.52 0.51 16.38
CA ALA A 417 15.00 -0.81 16.05
C ALA A 417 15.90 -1.49 15.01
N TRP A 418 16.19 -2.77 15.22
CA TRP A 418 16.83 -3.64 14.26
C TRP A 418 15.95 -4.85 13.98
N VAL A 419 15.41 -4.92 12.77
CA VAL A 419 14.70 -6.10 12.27
C VAL A 419 15.66 -6.80 11.30
N PRO A 420 16.26 -7.95 11.66
CA PRO A 420 17.29 -8.59 10.85
C PRO A 420 16.81 -8.87 9.43
N THR A 421 17.52 -8.33 8.44
CA THR A 421 17.27 -8.60 7.03
C THR A 421 18.41 -9.45 6.44
N PRO A 422 18.14 -10.73 6.13
CA PRO A 422 19.12 -11.60 5.48
C PRO A 422 19.60 -10.98 4.17
N THR A 423 20.86 -11.24 3.79
CA THR A 423 21.51 -10.66 2.60
C THR A 423 20.65 -10.74 1.34
N ASP A 424 20.00 -11.88 1.11
CA ASP A 424 19.14 -12.12 -0.07
C ASP A 424 17.84 -11.29 -0.08
N LYS A 425 17.41 -10.80 1.08
CA LYS A 425 16.17 -10.04 1.26
C LYS A 425 16.41 -8.54 1.45
N ARG A 426 17.66 -8.09 1.34
CA ARG A 426 18.00 -6.66 1.50
C ARG A 426 17.47 -5.86 0.32
N PRO A 427 16.83 -4.70 0.55
CA PRO A 427 16.36 -3.85 -0.53
C PRO A 427 17.55 -3.37 -1.38
N ALA A 428 17.37 -3.34 -2.69
CA ALA A 428 18.38 -2.84 -3.64
C ALA A 428 18.38 -1.30 -3.74
N VAL A 429 17.23 -0.67 -3.45
CA VAL A 429 17.01 0.78 -3.53
C VAL A 429 16.51 1.28 -2.18
N ASP A 430 16.97 2.45 -1.76
CA ASP A 430 16.52 3.09 -0.52
C ASP A 430 15.01 3.38 -0.55
N PRO A 431 14.20 2.78 0.35
CA PRO A 431 12.76 3.05 0.42
C PRO A 431 12.43 4.51 0.77
N LEU A 432 13.36 5.24 1.38
CA LEU A 432 13.19 6.65 1.74
C LEU A 432 13.59 7.63 0.63
N LYS A 433 14.32 7.13 -0.37
CA LYS A 433 14.72 7.89 -1.56
C LYS A 433 14.50 7.02 -2.78
N PRO A 434 13.23 6.87 -3.23
CA PRO A 434 12.94 6.21 -4.50
C PRO A 434 13.80 6.88 -5.58
N ALA A 435 14.47 6.07 -6.41
CA ALA A 435 15.30 6.58 -7.49
C ALA A 435 14.56 7.71 -8.20
N ALA A 436 15.22 8.86 -8.37
CA ALA A 436 14.75 9.86 -9.31
C ALA A 436 14.52 9.11 -10.62
N THR A 437 13.25 8.98 -11.01
CA THR A 437 12.85 8.43 -12.29
C THR A 437 13.77 9.04 -13.32
N ALA A 438 14.57 8.19 -13.98
CA ALA A 438 15.23 8.57 -15.22
C ALA A 438 14.14 9.21 -16.08
N VAL A 439 14.32 10.49 -16.38
CA VAL A 439 13.45 11.23 -17.29
C VAL A 439 13.30 10.36 -18.54
N PRO A 440 12.08 9.96 -18.93
CA PRO A 440 11.89 9.33 -20.22
C PRO A 440 12.37 10.34 -21.25
N VAL A 441 13.38 9.96 -22.04
CA VAL A 441 13.76 10.72 -23.23
C VAL A 441 12.56 10.64 -24.17
N ASP A 442 11.75 11.70 -24.15
CA ASP A 442 10.69 11.94 -25.10
C ASP A 442 11.37 12.33 -26.44
N PRO A 443 11.22 11.55 -27.52
CA PRO A 443 11.81 11.89 -28.80
C PRO A 443 10.86 12.84 -29.55
N ALA A 444 10.62 14.03 -29.00
CA ALA A 444 9.78 15.03 -29.68
C ALA A 444 9.97 16.46 -29.12
N ALA A 445 11.07 17.12 -29.49
CA ALA A 445 11.05 18.57 -29.71
C ALA A 445 12.17 18.99 -30.68
N PRO A 446 11.89 19.92 -31.62
CA PRO A 446 12.80 20.25 -32.70
C PRO A 446 13.91 21.19 -32.21
N ALA A 447 15.13 20.96 -32.65
CA ALA A 447 16.17 21.97 -32.64
C ALA A 447 16.48 22.33 -34.10
N ASN A 448 16.21 23.58 -34.48
CA ASN A 448 16.96 24.20 -35.57
C ASN A 448 17.16 25.68 -35.28
N SER A 449 18.42 26.08 -35.13
CA SER A 449 18.88 27.45 -35.28
C SER A 449 19.58 27.56 -36.64
N GLN A 450 18.92 28.29 -37.54
CA GLN A 450 19.46 29.21 -38.54
C GLN A 450 20.66 28.86 -39.47
N VAL A 451 20.38 29.13 -40.76
CA VAL A 451 21.23 29.58 -41.90
C VAL A 451 21.67 28.55 -42.98
N THR A 452 21.17 28.81 -44.18
CA THR A 452 21.36 28.28 -45.57
C THR A 452 22.71 28.68 -46.23
N PRO A 453 23.00 28.46 -47.55
CA PRO A 453 22.50 27.51 -48.58
C PRO A 453 23.63 26.84 -49.42
N THR A 454 23.31 25.81 -50.24
CA THR A 454 23.59 25.68 -51.71
C THR A 454 23.55 24.22 -52.22
N THR A 455 22.96 24.05 -53.41
CA THR A 455 22.63 22.86 -54.24
C THR A 455 23.85 22.33 -55.06
N PRO A 456 23.77 21.33 -56.01
CA PRO A 456 22.94 20.11 -56.22
C PRO A 456 23.73 18.81 -56.62
N ALA A 457 22.97 17.71 -56.86
CA ALA A 457 23.28 16.51 -57.70
C ALA A 457 24.00 15.31 -57.03
N ALA A 458 23.76 14.02 -57.29
CA ALA A 458 23.10 13.29 -58.38
C ALA A 458 22.55 11.88 -57.95
N ALA A 459 21.68 11.30 -58.79
CA ALA A 459 21.16 9.91 -58.78
C ALA A 459 22.19 8.90 -59.35
N VAL A 460 22.21 7.59 -59.03
CA VAL A 460 21.46 6.42 -59.61
C VAL A 460 22.01 5.08 -58.98
N PRO A 461 21.27 3.93 -58.94
CA PRO A 461 21.57 2.65 -58.22
C PRO A 461 21.99 1.49 -59.20
N PRO A 462 21.67 0.16 -59.05
CA PRO A 462 21.76 -0.87 -57.98
C PRO A 462 22.52 -2.19 -58.41
N THR A 463 22.79 -3.15 -57.51
CA THR A 463 22.99 -4.61 -57.82
C THR A 463 22.73 -5.49 -56.57
N THR A 464 21.61 -6.24 -56.47
CA THR A 464 21.35 -7.67 -56.80
C THR A 464 22.12 -8.75 -56.02
N GLY A 465 21.38 -9.66 -55.35
CA GLY A 465 21.87 -10.98 -54.90
C GLY A 465 21.03 -11.62 -53.80
N ALA A 466 20.24 -12.65 -54.13
CA ALA A 466 19.25 -13.37 -53.31
C ALA A 466 19.86 -14.55 -52.49
N PRO A 467 19.07 -15.29 -51.66
CA PRO A 467 19.50 -15.99 -50.45
C PRO A 467 19.83 -17.49 -50.64
N VAL A 468 20.50 -18.10 -49.64
CA VAL A 468 20.67 -19.56 -49.54
C VAL A 468 20.34 -20.07 -48.13
N ALA A 469 19.77 -21.28 -48.12
CA ALA A 469 18.98 -21.91 -47.09
C ALA A 469 19.73 -22.58 -45.93
N ASN A 470 18.91 -22.90 -44.93
CA ASN A 470 19.14 -23.59 -43.66
C ASN A 470 19.50 -25.08 -43.82
N PRO A 471 20.22 -25.70 -42.86
CA PRO A 471 20.03 -27.12 -42.55
C PRO A 471 19.70 -27.38 -41.06
N ALA A 472 18.80 -28.34 -40.85
CA ALA A 472 18.30 -28.82 -39.56
C ALA A 472 19.25 -29.83 -38.87
N ILE A 473 19.19 -29.91 -37.53
CA ILE A 473 19.80 -30.96 -36.69
C ILE A 473 18.83 -31.34 -35.53
N PRO A 474 18.76 -32.62 -35.08
CA PRO A 474 17.56 -33.26 -34.53
C PRO A 474 17.50 -33.41 -32.99
N ALA A 475 16.35 -33.92 -32.54
CA ALA A 475 15.91 -34.13 -31.16
C ALA A 475 16.76 -35.11 -30.32
N THR A 476 16.90 -34.79 -29.03
CA THR A 476 17.56 -35.62 -28.00
C THR A 476 16.56 -36.35 -27.11
N THR A 477 16.75 -37.66 -26.96
CA THR A 477 16.06 -38.58 -26.04
C THR A 477 16.66 -38.58 -24.62
N PRO A 478 15.94 -39.07 -23.59
CA PRO A 478 16.28 -38.90 -22.17
C PRO A 478 17.21 -40.00 -21.60
N MET A 479 17.91 -39.64 -20.51
CA MET A 479 18.93 -40.44 -19.80
C MET A 479 18.38 -41.57 -18.90
N PRO A 480 19.19 -42.61 -18.58
CA PRO A 480 18.74 -43.86 -17.94
C PRO A 480 18.80 -43.88 -16.39
N MET A 481 17.94 -44.70 -15.77
CA MET A 481 17.94 -45.01 -14.32
C MET A 481 18.95 -46.12 -13.93
N PRO A 482 19.41 -46.17 -12.66
CA PRO A 482 20.41 -47.12 -12.16
C PRO A 482 19.85 -48.52 -11.80
N PRO A 483 20.69 -49.57 -11.71
CA PRO A 483 20.26 -50.97 -11.63
C PRO A 483 19.86 -51.43 -10.23
N ALA A 484 18.82 -52.27 -10.16
CA ALA A 484 18.35 -52.96 -8.97
C ALA A 484 19.20 -54.19 -8.64
N ALA A 485 19.51 -54.35 -7.35
CA ALA A 485 20.23 -55.48 -6.78
C ALA A 485 19.36 -56.75 -6.77
N LYS A 486 19.99 -57.89 -7.08
CA LYS A 486 19.44 -59.24 -6.86
C LYS A 486 19.79 -59.69 -5.44
N SER A 487 18.82 -60.23 -4.70
CA SER A 487 19.09 -61.20 -3.64
C SER A 487 18.25 -62.46 -3.87
N GLN A 488 18.91 -63.59 -3.63
CA GLN A 488 18.29 -64.89 -3.38
C GLN A 488 17.47 -64.85 -2.09
#